data_AF-A0A7G9G8Q3-F1
#
_entry.id   AF-A0A7G9G8Q3-F1
#
_cell.length_a   1.000
_cell.length_b   1.000
_cell.length_c   1.000
_cell.angle_alpha   90.00
_cell.angle_beta   90.00
_cell.angle_gamma   90.00
#
_symmetry.space_group_name_H-M   'P 1'
#
loop_
_entity.id
_entity.type
_entity.pdbx_description
1 polymer ?
#
loop_
_entity_poly.entity_id
_entity_poly.type
_entity_poly.pdbx_seq_one_letter_code
_entity_poly.pdbx_strand_id
1 'polypeptide(L)' 'MDIAKMIRAVGEPTGQADVHKRMICKVRCQGCGGVITSADELGSVEYVRTKRGSQLFFHRGCVNDVWRHGIV' A
#
# COMPACT_ATOMS: atom_id res chain seq x y z
N MET A 1 -2.12 -6.78 12.76
CA MET A 1 -2.89 -5.83 11.92
C MET A 1 -2.82 -6.32 10.48
N ASP A 2 -3.89 -6.14 9.70
CA ASP A 2 -4.01 -6.69 8.34
C ASP A 2 -3.80 -5.59 7.29
N ILE A 3 -2.60 -5.53 6.71
CA ILE A 3 -2.22 -4.55 5.68
C ILE A 3 -3.07 -4.75 4.41
N ALA A 4 -3.41 -5.99 4.05
CA ALA A 4 -4.26 -6.25 2.89
C ALA A 4 -5.64 -5.64 3.08
N LYS A 5 -6.20 -5.71 4.30
CA LYS A 5 -7.47 -5.05 4.63
C LYS A 5 -7.38 -3.52 4.49
N MET A 6 -6.26 -2.91 4.88
CA MET A 6 -6.05 -1.46 4.74
C MET A 6 -5.91 -1.04 3.27
N ILE A 7 -5.11 -1.77 2.49
CA ILE A 7 -4.97 -1.54 1.04
C ILE A 7 -6.32 -1.66 0.34
N ARG A 8 -7.16 -2.64 0.72
CA ARG A 8 -8.52 -2.75 0.16
C ARG A 8 -9.44 -1.58 0.53
N ALA A 9 -9.22 -0.96 1.69
CA ALA A 9 -10.04 0.16 2.16
C ALA A 9 -9.68 1.50 1.50
N VAL A 10 -8.41 1.71 1.11
CA VAL A 10 -7.94 3.00 0.58
C VAL A 10 -7.41 2.94 -0.86
N GLY A 11 -7.06 1.76 -1.34
CA GLY A 11 -6.43 1.55 -2.65
C GLY A 11 -7.43 1.50 -3.79
N GLU A 12 -6.91 1.62 -5.01
CA GLU A 12 -7.69 1.54 -6.23
C GLU A 12 -7.99 0.08 -6.57
N PRO A 13 -9.22 -0.25 -7.01
CA PRO A 13 -9.54 -1.60 -7.46
C PRO A 13 -8.77 -1.93 -8.74
N THR A 14 -8.21 -3.14 -8.81
CA THR A 14 -7.53 -3.65 -10.01
C THR A 14 -8.50 -4.29 -11.02
N GLY A 15 -9.74 -4.56 -10.59
CA GLY A 15 -10.71 -5.35 -11.36
C GLY A 15 -10.50 -6.87 -11.26
N GLN A 16 -9.43 -7.31 -10.61
CA GLN A 16 -9.14 -8.72 -10.37
C GLN A 16 -9.59 -9.15 -8.97
N ALA A 17 -9.96 -10.42 -8.81
CA ALA A 17 -10.28 -11.01 -7.52
C ALA A 17 -9.21 -12.04 -7.14
N ASP A 18 -8.92 -12.16 -5.84
CA ASP A 18 -8.03 -13.19 -5.32
C ASP A 18 -8.69 -14.59 -5.32
N VAL A 19 -7.95 -15.62 -4.92
CA VAL A 19 -8.43 -17.01 -4.81
C VAL A 19 -9.65 -17.15 -3.88
N HIS A 20 -9.86 -16.20 -2.97
CA HIS A 20 -10.98 -16.15 -2.05
C HIS A 20 -12.11 -15.22 -2.55
N LYS A 21 -12.11 -14.84 -3.83
CA LYS A 21 -13.09 -13.94 -4.47
C LYS A 21 -13.13 -12.53 -3.86
N ARG A 22 -12.05 -12.07 -3.21
CA ARG A 22 -11.95 -10.70 -2.69
C ARG A 22 -11.33 -9.81 -3.75
N MET A 23 -11.90 -8.62 -3.96
CA MET A 23 -11.35 -7.63 -4.87
C MET A 23 -9.90 -7.29 -4.49
N ILE A 24 -9.00 -7.36 -5.45
CA ILE A 24 -7.61 -6.97 -5.29
C ILE A 24 -7.55 -5.46 -5.49
N CYS A 25 -7.16 -4.73 -4.46
CA CYS A 25 -6.85 -3.31 -4.56
C CYS A 25 -5.33 -3.10 -4.61
N LYS A 26 -4.92 -1.98 -5.20
CA LYS A 26 -3.53 -1.55 -5.33
C LYS A 26 -3.32 -0.17 -4.72
N VAL A 27 -2.13 0.06 -4.19
CA VAL A 27 -1.60 1.36 -3.76
C VAL A 27 -0.20 1.54 -4.36
N ARG A 28 0.33 2.76 -4.31
CA ARG A 28 1.71 3.04 -4.72
C ARG A 28 2.60 3.17 -3.49
N CYS A 29 3.76 2.49 -3.53
CA CYS A 29 4.85 2.70 -2.60
C CYS A 29 5.30 4.16 -2.66
N GLN A 30 5.31 4.83 -1.52
CA GLN A 30 5.70 6.24 -1.47
C GLN A 30 7.20 6.49 -1.69
N GLY A 31 8.06 5.49 -1.46
CA GLY A 31 9.50 5.67 -1.64
C GLY A 31 10.01 5.35 -3.05
N CYS A 32 9.44 4.36 -3.75
CA CYS A 32 9.90 3.97 -5.10
C CYS A 32 8.85 4.11 -6.21
N GLY A 33 7.60 4.47 -5.88
CA GLY A 33 6.49 4.55 -6.84
C GLY A 33 5.95 3.20 -7.33
N GLY A 34 6.57 2.08 -6.94
CA GLY A 34 6.14 0.73 -7.29
C GLY A 34 4.74 0.40 -6.79
N VAL A 35 4.05 -0.50 -7.49
CA VAL A 35 2.70 -0.93 -7.12
C VAL A 35 2.77 -1.97 -6.01
N ILE A 36 1.95 -1.80 -4.98
CA ILE A 36 1.72 -2.77 -3.90
C ILE A 36 0.26 -3.21 -3.99
N THR A 37 0.02 -4.50 -4.10
CA THR A 37 -1.33 -5.06 -4.18
C THR A 37 -1.73 -5.78 -2.89
N SER A 38 -3.03 -5.80 -2.61
CA SER A 38 -3.58 -6.55 -1.47
C SER A 38 -3.45 -8.08 -1.58
N ALA A 39 -2.93 -8.59 -2.70
CA ALA A 39 -2.62 -10.00 -2.93
C ALA A 39 -1.13 -10.32 -2.79
N ASP A 40 -0.26 -9.31 -2.65
CA ASP A 40 1.19 -9.50 -2.53
C ASP A 40 1.57 -10.09 -1.16
N GLU A 41 2.81 -10.55 -1.04
CA GLU A 41 3.40 -10.91 0.25
C GLU A 41 3.75 -9.65 1.05
N LEU A 42 2.80 -9.18 1.86
CA LEU A 42 2.88 -7.91 2.58
C LEU A 42 3.81 -7.93 3.82
N GLY A 43 4.57 -9.00 4.05
CA GLY A 43 5.51 -9.10 5.19
C GLY A 43 6.65 -8.08 5.13
N SER A 44 6.93 -7.53 3.96
CA SER A 44 7.93 -6.48 3.73
C SER A 44 7.30 -5.11 3.43
N VAL A 45 6.00 -4.94 3.69
CA VAL A 45 5.28 -3.67 3.51
C VAL A 45 5.00 -3.04 4.86
N GLU A 46 5.26 -1.76 4.96
CA GLU A 46 4.93 -0.93 6.13
C GLU A 46 4.03 0.22 5.71
N TYR A 47 3.42 0.87 6.69
CA TYR A 47 2.60 2.04 6.45
C TYR A 47 2.75 3.07 7.58
N VAL A 48 2.53 4.34 7.24
CA VAL A 48 2.43 5.44 8.19
C VAL A 48 1.06 6.11 8.01
N ARG A 49 0.42 6.42 9.13
CA ARG A 49 -0.78 7.26 9.14
C ARG A 49 -0.37 8.70 9.44
N THR A 50 -0.67 9.62 8.53
CA THR A 50 -0.39 11.04 8.74
C THR A 50 -1.41 11.63 9.73
N LYS A 51 -1.07 12.78 10.34
CA LYS A 51 -1.98 13.51 11.24
C LYS A 51 -3.32 13.88 10.58
N ARG A 52 -3.35 14.03 9.25
CA ARG A 52 -4.55 14.33 8.45
C ARG A 52 -5.39 13.10 8.12
N GLY A 53 -4.99 11.91 8.58
CA GLY A 53 -5.73 10.67 8.41
C GLY A 53 -5.33 9.84 7.18
N SER A 54 -4.52 10.38 6.27
CA SER A 54 -4.03 9.65 5.09
C SER A 54 -3.11 8.50 5.49
N GLN A 55 -3.21 7.38 4.77
CA GLN A 55 -2.36 6.20 4.98
C GLN A 55 -1.36 6.11 3.83
N LEU A 56 -0.07 6.15 4.16
CA LEU A 56 1.04 6.06 3.23
C LEU A 56 1.64 4.67 3.33
N PHE A 57 1.67 3.93 2.22
CA PHE A 57 2.22 2.57 2.16
C PHE A 57 3.58 2.59 1.49
N PHE A 58 4.51 1.76 1.96
CA PHE A 58 5.85 1.65 1.38
C PHE A 58 6.47 0.29 1.66
N HIS A 59 7.37 -0.16 0.79
CA HIS A 59 8.23 -1.30 1.12
C HIS A 59 9.15 -0.92 2.28
N ARG A 60 9.42 -1.84 3.19
CA ARG A 60 10.32 -1.64 4.34
C ARG A 60 11.69 -1.09 3.92
N GLY A 61 12.22 -1.55 2.78
CA GLY A 61 13.48 -1.04 2.21
C GLY A 61 13.41 0.40 1.68
N CYS A 62 12.22 0.93 1.44
CA CYS A 62 12.00 2.27 0.90
C CYS A 62 11.78 3.34 1.99
N VAL A 63 11.84 3.00 3.28
CA VAL A 63 11.51 3.91 4.40
C VAL A 63 12.26 5.25 4.35
N ASN A 64 13.53 5.23 3.92
CA ASN A 64 14.36 6.42 3.82
C ASN A 64 14.03 7.30 2.60
N ASP A 65 13.34 6.74 1.62
CA ASP A 65 12.98 7.44 0.37
C ASP A 65 11.54 7.95 0.36
N VAL A 66 10.70 7.52 1.32
CA VAL A 66 9.28 7.96 1.47
C VAL A 66 9.14 9.48 1.49
N TRP A 67 10.12 10.20 2.03
CA TRP A 67 10.09 11.65 2.21
C TRP A 67 10.88 12.41 1.14
N ARG A 68 11.55 11.71 0.22
CA ARG A 68 12.40 12.32 -0.81
C ARG A 68 11.60 12.74 -2.05
N HIS A 69 10.48 12.07 -2.28
CA HIS A 69 9.49 12.48 -3.26
C HIS A 69 8.41 13.27 -2.53
N GLY A 70 8.11 14.49 -2.97
CA GLY A 70 7.07 15.32 -2.34
C GLY A 70 5.76 14.53 -2.21
N ILE A 71 5.06 14.71 -1.10
CA ILE A 71 3.76 14.07 -0.85
C ILE A 71 2.80 14.56 -1.96
N VAL A 72 2.50 13.70 -2.93
CA VAL A 72 1.51 13.93 -3.99
C VAL A 72 0.11 13.57 -3.52
#